data_AF-A0A424NBJ0-F1
#
_entry.id   AF-A0A424NBJ0-F1
#
_cell.length_a   1.000
_cell.length_b   1.000
_cell.length_c   1.000
_cell.angle_alpha   90.00
_cell.angle_beta   90.00
_cell.angle_gamma   90.00
#
_symmetry.space_group_name_H-M   'P 1'
#
loop_
_entity.id
_entity.type
_entity.pdbx_description
1 polymer ?
#
loop_
_entity_poly.entity_id
_entity_poly.type
_entity_poly.pdbx_seq_one_letter_code
_entity_poly.pdbx_strand_id
1 'polypeptide(L)'
;MTYFKRFLIIFISGAVQVFFAAYLMLELLGFSLGWHLSNHNIMFVPGVLVFLGAAYLTLSYYFLDTKKINNALYDEFTALRAYKLGSIGYGLNGMGIFILFSIQDWSNWSFQMANSMIYQIAAFVWLVFGVLLVSFSIGDYQESKSG
;
A
#
# COMPACT_ATOMS: atom_id res chain seq x y z
N MET A 1 8.30 -21.16 1.11
CA MET A 1 6.98 -20.52 1.40
C MET A 1 6.05 -20.63 0.18
N THR A 2 4.78 -20.99 0.33
CA THR A 2 3.86 -21.19 -0.83
C THR A 2 3.32 -19.86 -1.38
N TYR A 3 3.09 -19.77 -2.69
CA TYR A 3 2.43 -18.64 -3.35
C TYR A 3 1.13 -18.19 -2.68
N PHE A 4 0.25 -19.14 -2.32
CA PHE A 4 -1.04 -18.82 -1.69
C PHE A 4 -0.90 -18.14 -0.31
N LYS A 5 0.04 -18.60 0.53
CA LYS A 5 0.32 -17.97 1.83
C LYS A 5 0.85 -16.56 1.66
N ARG A 6 1.75 -16.34 0.69
CA ARG A 6 2.26 -14.99 0.40
C ARG A 6 1.15 -14.07 -0.12
N PHE A 7 0.31 -14.56 -1.03
CA PHE A 7 -0.89 -13.85 -1.48
C PHE A 7 -1.72 -13.37 -0.29
N LEU A 8 -2.11 -14.27 0.63
CA LEU A 8 -2.94 -13.90 1.78
C LEU A 8 -2.30 -12.79 2.63
N ILE A 9 -1.00 -12.90 2.93
CA ILE A 9 -0.30 -11.91 3.75
C ILE A 9 -0.28 -10.55 3.05
N ILE A 10 0.16 -10.51 1.78
CA ILE A 10 0.28 -9.24 1.05
C ILE A 10 -1.11 -8.65 0.77
N PHE A 11 -2.08 -9.47 0.41
CA PHE A 11 -3.45 -9.04 0.13
C PHE A 11 -4.12 -8.45 1.36
N ILE A 12 -4.05 -9.12 2.52
CA ILE A 12 -4.66 -8.61 3.76
C ILE A 12 -4.01 -7.29 4.17
N SER A 13 -2.67 -7.21 4.16
CA SER A 13 -1.96 -5.97 4.49
C SER A 13 -2.34 -4.84 3.54
N GLY A 14 -2.38 -5.11 2.23
CA GLY A 14 -2.78 -4.13 1.21
C GLY A 14 -4.24 -3.69 1.35
N ALA A 15 -5.17 -4.63 1.53
CA ALA A 15 -6.61 -4.34 1.62
C ALA A 15 -6.95 -3.52 2.85
N VAL A 16 -6.39 -3.89 4.02
CA VAL A 16 -6.54 -3.10 5.25
C VAL A 16 -5.95 -1.71 5.05
N GLN A 17 -4.75 -1.61 4.45
CA GLN A 17 -4.15 -0.31 4.15
C GLN A 17 -5.01 0.55 3.24
N VAL A 18 -5.56 0.01 2.15
CA VAL A 18 -6.45 0.74 1.23
C VAL A 18 -7.66 1.27 1.98
N PHE A 19 -8.30 0.44 2.81
CA PHE A 19 -9.47 0.85 3.59
C PHE A 19 -9.18 2.05 4.50
N PHE A 20 -8.12 1.96 5.32
CA PHE A 20 -7.76 3.04 6.24
C PHE A 20 -7.28 4.30 5.53
N ALA A 21 -6.48 4.15 4.46
CA ALA A 21 -5.96 5.28 3.70
C ALA A 21 -7.08 6.01 2.95
N ALA A 22 -8.01 5.28 2.32
CA ALA A 22 -9.16 5.85 1.62
C ALA A 22 -10.08 6.60 2.60
N TYR A 23 -10.36 5.99 3.76
CA TYR A 23 -11.12 6.66 4.81
C TYR A 23 -10.48 7.99 5.23
N LEU A 24 -9.18 7.97 5.56
CA LEU A 24 -8.45 9.16 5.99
C LEU A 24 -8.44 10.22 4.88
N MET A 25 -8.24 9.81 3.62
CA MET A 25 -8.24 10.70 2.48
C MET A 25 -9.59 11.41 2.30
N LEU A 26 -10.69 10.67 2.38
CA LEU A 26 -12.04 11.25 2.28
C LEU A 26 -12.33 12.22 3.44
N GLU A 27 -11.92 11.89 4.66
CA GLU A 27 -12.04 12.80 5.81
C GLU A 27 -11.28 14.11 5.56
N LEU A 28 -10.03 14.02 5.11
CA LEU A 28 -9.18 15.18 4.81
C LEU A 28 -9.64 16.01 3.60
N LEU A 29 -10.51 15.45 2.76
CA LEU A 29 -11.19 16.14 1.66
C LEU A 29 -12.55 16.73 2.08
N GLY A 30 -12.95 16.58 3.35
CA GLY A 30 -14.14 17.22 3.91
C GLY A 30 -15.42 16.37 3.88
N PHE A 31 -15.33 15.07 3.59
CA PHE A 31 -16.51 14.18 3.52
C PHE A 31 -17.15 13.84 4.87
N SER A 32 -16.69 14.44 5.98
CA SER A 32 -17.31 14.37 7.32
C SER A 32 -17.63 12.93 7.78
N LEU A 33 -16.65 12.05 7.66
CA LEU A 33 -16.68 10.64 8.05
C LEU A 33 -16.31 10.40 9.53
N GLY A 34 -15.92 11.45 10.28
CA GLY A 34 -15.43 11.41 11.67
C GLY A 34 -16.26 10.64 12.71
N TRP A 35 -17.44 10.12 12.36
CA TRP A 35 -18.33 9.32 13.20
C TRP A 35 -18.11 7.80 13.07
N HIS A 36 -17.32 7.31 12.12
CA HIS A 36 -17.15 5.85 11.87
C HIS A 36 -15.85 5.23 12.40
N LEU A 37 -14.76 6.00 12.57
CA LEU A 37 -13.53 5.57 13.25
C LEU A 37 -13.28 6.45 14.48
N SER A 38 -14.13 6.30 15.48
CA SER A 38 -14.13 7.07 16.74
C SER A 38 -12.93 6.76 17.65
N ASN A 39 -12.05 5.82 17.27
CA ASN A 39 -10.84 5.48 18.00
C ASN A 39 -9.61 5.68 17.10
N HIS A 40 -9.02 6.87 17.13
CA HIS A 40 -7.85 7.25 16.34
C HIS A 40 -6.66 6.29 16.50
N ASN A 41 -6.59 5.57 17.62
CA ASN A 41 -5.57 4.55 17.86
C ASN A 41 -5.63 3.39 16.86
N ILE A 42 -6.73 3.16 16.13
CA ILE A 42 -6.80 2.04 15.19
C ILE A 42 -6.01 2.33 13.90
N MET A 43 -5.66 3.60 13.62
CA MET A 43 -4.92 3.97 12.40
C MET A 43 -3.50 3.39 12.31
N PHE A 44 -2.91 2.89 13.40
CA PHE A 44 -1.61 2.20 13.33
C PHE A 44 -1.72 0.75 12.81
N VAL A 45 -2.91 0.14 12.85
CA VAL A 45 -3.15 -1.26 12.46
C VAL A 45 -2.63 -1.60 11.06
N PRO A 46 -2.92 -0.83 9.98
CA PRO A 46 -2.34 -1.12 8.67
C PRO A 46 -0.80 -1.12 8.70
N GLY A 47 -0.18 -0.18 9.42
CA GLY A 47 1.28 -0.13 9.56
C GLY A 47 1.83 -1.39 10.24
N VAL A 48 1.24 -1.83 11.35
CA VAL A 48 1.65 -3.05 12.05
C VAL A 48 1.50 -4.29 11.17
N LEU A 49 0.42 -4.41 10.40
CA LEU A 49 0.24 -5.53 9.47
C LEU A 49 1.28 -5.55 8.36
N VAL A 50 1.62 -4.39 7.80
CA VAL A 50 2.69 -4.27 6.79
C VAL A 50 4.03 -4.68 7.40
N PHE A 51 4.37 -4.20 8.60
CA PHE A 51 5.62 -4.54 9.27
C PHE A 51 5.73 -6.02 9.60
N LEU A 52 4.71 -6.60 10.24
CA LEU A 52 4.69 -8.02 10.60
C LEU A 52 4.69 -8.91 9.35
N GLY A 53 3.93 -8.54 8.32
CA GLY A 53 3.92 -9.23 7.03
C GLY A 53 5.30 -9.21 6.37
N ALA A 54 5.93 -8.05 6.26
CA ALA A 54 7.26 -7.91 5.67
C ALA A 54 8.32 -8.69 6.46
N ALA A 55 8.31 -8.61 7.79
CA ALA A 55 9.21 -9.36 8.66
C ALA A 55 9.05 -10.87 8.46
N TYR A 56 7.81 -11.37 8.46
CA TYR A 56 7.54 -12.79 8.22
C TYR A 56 7.98 -13.24 6.84
N LEU A 57 7.69 -12.48 5.78
CA LEU A 57 8.09 -12.81 4.41
C LEU A 57 9.62 -12.86 4.27
N THR A 58 10.31 -11.90 4.89
CA THR A 58 11.78 -11.82 4.89
C THR A 58 12.40 -13.01 5.61
N LEU A 59 11.94 -13.30 6.83
CA LEU A 59 12.41 -14.44 7.61
C LEU A 59 12.14 -15.76 6.87
N SER A 60 10.95 -15.89 6.28
CA SER A 60 10.57 -17.08 5.53
C SER A 60 11.46 -17.30 4.31
N TYR A 61 11.79 -16.25 3.58
CA TYR A 61 12.62 -16.33 2.38
C TYR A 61 14.08 -16.69 2.71
N TYR A 62 14.70 -16.03 3.69
CA TYR A 62 16.13 -16.21 3.96
C TYR A 62 16.46 -17.41 4.85
N PHE A 63 15.58 -17.75 5.79
CA PHE A 63 15.91 -18.72 6.85
C PHE A 63 15.08 -20.00 6.81
N LEU A 64 13.91 -20.00 6.14
CA LEU A 64 12.98 -21.13 6.17
C LEU A 64 12.82 -21.86 4.83
N ASP A 65 13.33 -21.32 3.71
CA ASP A 65 13.20 -21.94 2.38
C ASP A 65 14.44 -22.76 1.98
N THR A 66 14.26 -24.06 1.76
CA THR A 66 15.33 -25.03 1.46
C THR A 66 15.57 -25.25 -0.05
N LYS A 67 14.76 -24.65 -0.94
CA LYS A 67 14.83 -24.87 -2.40
C LYS A 67 15.41 -23.66 -3.17
N LYS A 68 16.73 -23.47 -3.09
CA LYS A 68 17.45 -22.31 -3.70
C LYS A 68 17.38 -22.21 -5.24
N ILE A 69 17.21 -23.31 -5.98
CA ILE A 69 17.28 -23.30 -7.46
C ILE A 69 15.97 -22.85 -8.12
N ASN A 70 14.79 -23.15 -7.53
CA ASN A 70 13.51 -22.62 -8.02
C ASN A 70 13.32 -21.12 -7.71
N ASN A 71 14.11 -20.56 -6.78
CA ASN A 71 14.00 -19.16 -6.40
C ASN A 71 14.49 -18.19 -7.48
N ALA A 72 15.43 -18.58 -8.35
CA ALA A 72 16.01 -17.64 -9.32
C ALA A 72 15.02 -17.17 -10.41
N LEU A 73 14.30 -18.10 -11.06
CA LEU A 73 13.22 -17.72 -12.00
C LEU A 73 12.08 -17.00 -11.27
N TYR A 74 11.74 -17.49 -10.08
CA TYR A 74 10.72 -16.88 -9.23
C TYR A 74 11.07 -15.42 -8.86
N ASP A 75 12.33 -15.15 -8.56
CA ASP A 75 12.85 -13.81 -8.22
C ASP A 75 12.80 -12.90 -9.44
N GLU A 76 13.08 -13.41 -10.65
CA GLU A 76 12.96 -12.64 -11.89
C GLU A 76 11.51 -12.23 -12.20
N PHE A 77 10.56 -13.16 -12.11
CA PHE A 77 9.13 -12.85 -12.30
C PHE A 77 8.61 -11.87 -11.25
N THR A 78 9.03 -12.05 -10.00
CA THR A 78 8.69 -11.16 -8.88
C THR A 78 9.28 -9.77 -9.07
N ALA A 79 10.55 -9.67 -9.46
CA ALA A 79 11.24 -8.41 -9.73
C ALA A 79 10.60 -7.67 -10.91
N LEU A 80 10.26 -8.36 -12.00
CA LEU A 80 9.59 -7.75 -13.14
C LEU A 80 8.21 -7.20 -12.75
N ARG A 81 7.44 -7.96 -11.96
CA ARG A 81 6.13 -7.52 -11.47
C ARG A 81 6.25 -6.31 -10.55
N ALA A 82 7.19 -6.34 -9.61
CA ALA A 82 7.48 -5.23 -8.72
C ALA A 82 7.92 -3.98 -9.51
N TYR A 83 8.74 -4.15 -10.54
CA TYR A 83 9.15 -3.06 -11.42
C TYR A 83 7.97 -2.44 -12.19
N LYS A 84 7.13 -3.26 -12.82
CA LYS A 84 5.94 -2.79 -13.54
C LYS A 84 4.98 -2.03 -12.62
N LEU A 85 4.68 -2.59 -11.45
CA LEU A 85 3.82 -1.96 -10.46
C LEU A 85 4.46 -0.72 -9.85
N GLY A 86 5.77 -0.71 -9.64
CA GLY A 86 6.53 0.46 -9.19
C GLY A 86 6.41 1.62 -10.18
N SER A 87 6.54 1.35 -11.48
CA SER A 87 6.36 2.36 -12.54
C SER A 87 4.92 2.90 -12.59
N ILE A 88 3.91 2.04 -12.44
CA ILE A 88 2.51 2.46 -12.32
C ILE A 88 2.32 3.33 -11.08
N GLY A 89 2.86 2.90 -9.95
CA GLY A 89 2.83 3.63 -8.68
C GLY A 89 3.48 5.01 -8.77
N TYR A 90 4.59 5.12 -9.48
CA TYR A 90 5.25 6.39 -9.74
C TYR A 90 4.33 7.35 -10.52
N GLY A 91 3.69 6.85 -11.59
CA GLY A 91 2.71 7.63 -12.35
C GLY A 91 1.50 8.06 -11.51
N LEU A 92 0.90 7.14 -10.75
CA LEU A 92 -0.24 7.42 -9.87
C LEU A 92 0.12 8.46 -8.80
N ASN A 93 1.28 8.33 -8.16
CA ASN A 93 1.76 9.28 -7.17
C ASN A 93 1.95 10.67 -7.78
N GLY A 94 2.62 10.78 -8.94
CA GLY A 94 2.82 12.05 -9.62
C GLY A 94 1.50 12.73 -9.99
N MET A 95 0.56 12.00 -10.60
CA MET A 95 -0.76 12.52 -10.96
C MET A 95 -1.57 12.98 -9.74
N GLY A 96 -1.61 12.17 -8.68
CA GLY A 96 -2.40 12.53 -7.51
C GLY A 96 -1.78 13.66 -6.70
N ILE A 97 -0.46 13.73 -6.56
CA ILE A 97 0.21 14.89 -5.94
C ILE A 97 -0.11 16.16 -6.74
N PHE A 98 -0.06 16.11 -8.07
CA PHE A 98 -0.43 17.23 -8.93
C PHE A 98 -1.88 17.68 -8.70
N ILE A 99 -2.84 16.73 -8.66
CA ILE A 99 -4.24 17.04 -8.38
C ILE A 99 -4.38 17.67 -6.99
N LEU A 100 -3.78 17.08 -5.95
CA LEU A 100 -3.85 17.60 -4.59
C LEU A 100 -3.27 19.00 -4.47
N PHE A 101 -2.16 19.28 -5.15
CA PHE A 101 -1.58 20.61 -5.22
C PHE A 101 -2.51 21.60 -5.95
N SER A 102 -3.16 21.15 -7.03
CA SER A 102 -4.01 22.00 -7.88
C SER A 102 -5.31 22.42 -7.23
N ILE A 103 -5.84 21.65 -6.28
CA ILE A 103 -7.09 21.96 -5.57
C ILE A 103 -6.90 22.85 -4.34
N GLN A 104 -5.66 23.21 -3.98
CA GLN A 104 -5.40 24.08 -2.83
C GLN A 104 -5.78 25.54 -3.13
N ASP A 105 -6.27 26.24 -2.11
CA ASP A 105 -6.49 27.68 -2.18
C ASP A 105 -5.19 28.46 -1.92
N TRP A 106 -4.43 28.65 -3.00
CA TRP A 106 -3.16 29.39 -2.96
C TRP A 106 -3.33 30.87 -2.63
N SER A 107 -4.52 31.45 -2.83
CA SER A 107 -4.77 32.87 -2.56
C SER A 107 -4.90 33.17 -1.08
N ASN A 108 -5.21 32.16 -0.26
CA ASN A 108 -5.42 32.27 1.18
C ASN A 108 -4.44 31.40 2.00
N TRP A 109 -3.24 31.14 1.48
CA TRP A 109 -2.30 30.17 2.05
C TRP A 109 -2.01 30.38 3.54
N SER A 110 -2.15 29.31 4.33
CA SER A 110 -1.92 29.33 5.78
C SER A 110 -1.15 28.10 6.25
N PHE A 111 -0.55 28.18 7.44
CA PHE A 111 0.15 27.04 8.06
C PHE A 111 -0.79 25.84 8.28
N GLN A 112 -2.06 26.09 8.57
CA GLN A 112 -3.05 25.03 8.73
C GLN A 112 -3.32 24.30 7.41
N MET A 113 -3.43 25.04 6.30
CA MET A 113 -3.60 24.43 4.98
C MET A 113 -2.36 23.66 4.53
N ALA A 114 -1.16 24.19 4.81
CA ALA A 114 0.08 23.45 4.60
C ALA A 114 0.08 22.10 5.32
N ASN A 115 -0.30 22.07 6.60
CA ASN A 115 -0.38 20.82 7.37
C ASN A 115 -1.45 19.87 6.80
N SER A 116 -2.62 20.38 6.44
CA SER A 116 -3.69 19.58 5.81
C SER A 116 -3.21 18.95 4.50
N MET A 117 -2.53 19.70 3.66
CA MET A 117 -1.96 19.21 2.40
C MET A 117 -0.91 18.12 2.64
N ILE A 118 -0.05 18.25 3.66
CA ILE A 118 0.91 17.19 4.03
C ILE A 118 0.18 15.90 4.40
N TYR A 119 -0.88 15.98 5.20
CA TYR A 119 -1.67 14.81 5.56
C TYR A 119 -2.40 14.20 4.37
N GLN A 120 -2.93 15.03 3.45
CA GLN A 120 -3.57 14.58 2.22
C GLN A 120 -2.56 13.82 1.33
N ILE A 121 -1.36 14.35 1.15
CA ILE A 121 -0.29 13.70 0.39
C ILE A 121 0.10 12.38 1.05
N ALA A 122 0.30 12.37 2.38
CA ALA A 122 0.65 11.15 3.10
C ALA A 122 -0.43 10.07 2.98
N ALA A 123 -1.70 10.44 3.18
CA ALA A 123 -2.85 9.54 3.01
C ALA A 123 -2.94 9.00 1.58
N PHE A 124 -2.71 9.84 0.58
CA PHE A 124 -2.74 9.45 -0.82
C PHE A 124 -1.61 8.49 -1.20
N VAL A 125 -0.36 8.79 -0.81
CA VAL A 125 0.78 7.90 -1.04
C VAL A 125 0.56 6.56 -0.35
N TRP A 126 0.01 6.58 0.86
CA TRP A 126 -0.36 5.38 1.60
C TRP A 126 -1.47 4.59 0.88
N LEU A 127 -2.46 5.26 0.31
CA LEU A 127 -3.51 4.61 -0.50
C LEU A 127 -2.93 3.94 -1.74
N VAL A 128 -2.08 4.66 -2.50
CA VAL A 128 -1.42 4.13 -3.69
C VAL A 128 -0.61 2.88 -3.34
N PHE A 129 0.19 2.92 -2.26
CA PHE A 129 0.96 1.76 -1.83
C PHE A 129 0.07 0.55 -1.51
N GLY A 130 -1.04 0.75 -0.80
CA GLY A 130 -2.01 -0.32 -0.52
C GLY A 130 -2.58 -0.94 -1.80
N VAL A 131 -2.97 -0.11 -2.78
CA VAL A 131 -3.49 -0.57 -4.08
C VAL A 131 -2.43 -1.41 -4.82
N LEU A 132 -1.17 -0.97 -4.78
CA LEU A 132 -0.07 -1.72 -5.41
C LEU A 132 0.19 -3.05 -4.72
N LEU A 133 0.10 -3.13 -3.39
CA LEU A 133 0.22 -4.40 -2.64
C LEU A 133 -0.89 -5.37 -3.04
N VAL A 134 -2.15 -4.91 -3.05
CA VAL A 134 -3.29 -5.72 -3.49
C VAL A 134 -3.06 -6.22 -4.92
N SER A 135 -2.69 -5.32 -5.84
CA SER A 135 -2.42 -5.68 -7.24
C SER A 135 -1.28 -6.68 -7.39
N PHE A 136 -0.19 -6.51 -6.63
CA PHE A 136 0.94 -7.42 -6.62
C PHE A 136 0.52 -8.83 -6.17
N SER A 137 -0.29 -8.90 -5.10
CA SER A 137 -0.75 -10.16 -4.51
C SER A 137 -1.58 -11.00 -5.47
N ILE A 138 -2.33 -10.39 -6.40
CA ILE A 138 -3.14 -11.11 -7.40
C ILE A 138 -2.26 -12.03 -8.25
N GLY A 139 -1.05 -11.58 -8.62
CA GLY A 139 -0.13 -12.44 -9.35
C GLY A 139 0.34 -13.65 -8.51
N ASP A 140 0.45 -13.50 -7.18
CA ASP A 140 0.77 -14.64 -6.30
C ASP A 140 -0.39 -15.62 -6.21
N TYR A 141 -1.62 -15.11 -6.23
CA TYR A 141 -2.80 -15.96 -6.31
C TYR A 141 -2.85 -16.75 -7.62
N GLN A 142 -2.55 -16.11 -8.75
CA GLN A 142 -2.50 -16.77 -10.06
C GLN A 142 -1.45 -17.89 -10.08
N GLU A 143 -0.21 -17.62 -9.64
CA GLU A 143 0.84 -18.65 -9.54
C GLU A 143 0.43 -19.81 -8.62
N SER A 144 -0.31 -19.52 -7.53
CA SER A 144 -0.79 -20.57 -6.63
C SER A 144 -1.80 -21.54 -7.27
N LYS A 145 -2.42 -21.14 -8.38
CA LYS A 145 -3.40 -21.95 -9.13
C LYS A 145 -2.79 -22.64 -10.35
N SER A 146 -1.79 -22.02 -10.98
CA SER A 146 -1.20 -22.48 -12.24
C SER A 146 -0.19 -23.62 -12.09
N GLY A 147 0.37 -23.82 -10.89
CA GLY A 147 1.30 -24.92 -10.58
C GLY A 147 2.76 -24.56 -10.82
#